data_AF-A0A8T4V4J6-F1
#
_entry.id   AF-A0A8T4V4J6-F1
#
_cell.length_a   1.000
_cell.length_b   1.000
_cell.length_c   1.000
_cell.angle_alpha   90.00
_cell.angle_beta   90.00
_cell.angle_gamma   90.00
#
_symmetry.space_group_name_H-M   'P 1'
#
loop_
_entity.id
_entity.type
_entity.pdbx_description
1 polymer ?
#
loop_
_entity_poly.entity_id
_entity_poly.type
_entity_poly.pdbx_seq_one_letter_code
_entity_poly.pdbx_strand_id
1 'polypeptide(L)'
;MIYGVLFYLPDSFDFDPVRTFLKERFKLVDVITNDPLFEDSTMVWLDSESISRYRVHFYRNLNYNGSNYSGAQFKYWLNLECMKREIFEIDPMGKAVSEFKQVFSDVIVIERNLTRDSSIDEVLNLVKR
;
A
#
# COMPACT_ATOMS: atom_id res chain seq x y z
N MET A 1 -1.48 -13.96 -5.54
CA MET A 1 -0.83 -13.47 -4.31
C MET A 1 -1.11 -11.98 -4.19
N ILE A 2 -1.51 -11.50 -3.02
CA ILE A 2 -1.97 -10.12 -2.82
C ILE A 2 -0.72 -9.22 -2.82
N TYR A 3 -0.56 -8.40 -3.87
CA TYR A 3 0.55 -7.45 -3.96
C TYR A 3 0.17 -6.07 -3.44
N GLY A 4 -1.07 -5.91 -2.97
CA GLY A 4 -1.53 -4.75 -2.25
C GLY A 4 -2.97 -4.87 -1.75
N VAL A 5 -3.35 -3.98 -0.85
CA VAL A 5 -4.72 -3.87 -0.34
C VAL A 5 -5.17 -2.44 -0.59
N LEU A 6 -6.33 -2.27 -1.22
CA LEU A 6 -6.97 -0.97 -1.42
C LEU A 6 -8.14 -0.84 -0.46
N PHE A 7 -8.08 0.22 0.36
CA PHE A 7 -9.18 0.65 1.20
C PHE A 7 -9.92 1.81 0.55
N TYR A 8 -11.23 1.67 0.42
CA TYR A 8 -12.12 2.75 0.04
C TYR A 8 -12.59 3.44 1.32
N LEU A 9 -12.41 4.75 1.33
CA LEU A 9 -12.71 5.66 2.43
C LEU A 9 -13.82 6.61 1.95
N PRO A 10 -14.51 7.33 2.86
CA PRO A 10 -15.56 8.27 2.49
C PRO A 10 -15.08 9.25 1.42
N ASP A 11 -15.99 9.68 0.56
CA ASP A 11 -15.65 10.70 -0.43
C ASP A 11 -15.06 11.94 0.26
N SER A 12 -14.05 12.54 -0.35
CA SER A 12 -13.30 13.66 0.23
C SER A 12 -12.61 13.38 1.59
N PHE A 13 -12.40 12.12 1.99
CA PHE A 13 -11.67 11.78 3.22
C PHE A 13 -10.32 12.49 3.32
N ASP A 14 -10.01 13.07 4.47
CA ASP A 14 -8.71 13.70 4.74
C ASP A 14 -7.63 12.63 4.99
N PHE A 15 -6.55 12.66 4.21
CA PHE A 15 -5.46 11.68 4.31
C PHE A 15 -4.40 12.04 5.37
N ASP A 16 -4.43 13.23 5.98
CA ASP A 16 -3.45 13.64 6.98
C ASP A 16 -3.40 12.71 8.22
N PRO A 17 -4.52 12.19 8.74
CA PRO A 17 -4.51 11.15 9.76
C PRO A 17 -3.77 9.88 9.33
N VAL A 18 -3.91 9.47 8.06
CA VAL A 18 -3.22 8.29 7.53
C VAL A 18 -1.73 8.55 7.39
N ARG A 19 -1.34 9.72 6.89
CA ARG A 19 0.07 10.12 6.80
C ARG A 19 0.71 10.17 8.19
N THR A 20 -0.01 10.69 9.18
CA THR A 20 0.45 10.75 10.58
C THR A 20 0.61 9.34 11.16
N PHE A 21 -0.40 8.47 11.00
CA PHE A 21 -0.33 7.06 11.40
C PHE A 21 0.89 6.35 10.80
N LEU A 22 1.12 6.53 9.50
CA LEU A 22 2.30 5.96 8.84
C LEU A 22 3.57 6.55 9.46
N LYS A 23 3.72 7.87 9.56
CA LYS A 23 4.91 8.53 10.14
C LYS A 23 5.26 8.05 11.54
N GLU A 24 4.27 7.94 12.42
CA GLU A 24 4.47 7.58 13.82
C GLU A 24 4.77 6.10 14.03
N ARG A 25 4.14 5.22 13.25
CA ARG A 25 4.20 3.76 13.46
C ARG A 25 5.15 3.03 12.53
N PHE A 26 5.42 3.60 11.36
CA PHE A 26 6.22 2.98 10.31
C PHE A 26 7.13 4.04 9.67
N LYS A 27 8.43 4.02 9.98
CA LYS A 27 9.37 5.07 9.54
C LYS A 27 9.14 5.47 8.08
N LEU A 28 8.66 6.69 7.91
CA LEU A 28 8.19 7.18 6.64
C LEU A 28 9.33 7.92 5.93
N VAL A 29 9.62 7.52 4.69
CA VAL A 29 10.55 8.25 3.83
C VAL A 29 9.69 8.92 2.77
N ASP A 30 9.49 10.23 2.93
CA ASP A 30 8.71 11.04 2.00
C ASP A 30 9.37 10.95 0.60
N VAL A 31 8.69 10.27 -0.33
CA VAL A 31 9.02 10.29 -1.75
C VAL A 31 7.75 10.73 -2.48
N ILE A 32 7.61 12.04 -2.65
CA ILE A 32 6.50 12.63 -3.40
C ILE A 32 6.76 12.35 -4.89
N THR A 33 6.03 11.40 -5.46
CA THR A 33 6.04 11.18 -6.91
C THR A 33 4.96 12.03 -7.55
N ASN A 34 5.35 12.90 -8.50
CA ASN A 34 4.43 13.68 -9.36
C ASN A 34 3.82 12.81 -10.48
N ASP A 35 3.22 11.67 -10.12
CA ASP A 35 2.50 10.85 -11.10
C ASP A 35 1.06 11.37 -11.21
N PRO A 36 0.59 11.79 -12.40
CA PRO A 36 -0.73 12.37 -12.58
C PRO A 36 -1.91 11.43 -12.26
N LEU A 37 -1.66 10.12 -12.08
CA LEU A 37 -2.67 9.15 -11.66
C LEU A 37 -2.82 9.05 -10.13
N PHE A 38 -1.88 9.57 -9.35
CA PHE A 38 -1.91 9.52 -7.88
C PHE A 38 -1.85 10.93 -7.32
N GLU A 39 -2.65 11.22 -6.30
CA GLU A 39 -2.59 12.56 -5.67
C GLU A 39 -1.25 12.73 -4.95
N ASP A 40 -0.82 11.68 -4.26
CA ASP A 40 0.51 11.49 -3.72
C ASP A 40 0.78 10.00 -3.40
N SER A 41 2.04 9.67 -3.16
CA SER A 41 2.46 8.33 -2.78
C SER A 41 3.55 8.43 -1.73
N THR A 42 3.60 7.46 -0.82
CA THR A 42 4.58 7.47 0.25
C THR A 42 5.28 6.13 0.34
N MET A 43 6.61 6.14 0.45
CA MET A 43 7.40 4.94 0.73
C MET A 43 7.51 4.73 2.24
N VAL A 44 7.28 3.50 2.68
CA VAL A 44 7.31 3.16 4.10
C VAL A 44 8.38 2.11 4.36
N TRP A 45 9.20 2.37 5.39
CA TRP A 45 10.29 1.51 5.85
C TRP A 45 10.04 1.07 7.29
N LEU A 46 10.39 -0.17 7.63
CA LEU A 46 10.32 -0.64 9.02
C LEU A 46 11.49 -0.14 9.87
N ASP A 47 12.70 -0.08 9.32
CA ASP A 47 13.88 0.53 9.96
C ASP A 47 14.96 0.91 8.91
N SER A 48 16.07 1.53 9.35
CA SER A 48 17.14 2.04 8.49
C SER A 48 18.12 0.98 7.98
N GLU A 49 18.07 -0.22 8.53
CA GLU A 49 18.93 -1.36 8.17
C GLU A 49 18.15 -2.46 7.41
N SER A 50 16.81 -2.41 7.49
CA SER A 50 15.87 -3.35 6.93
C SER A 50 15.37 -2.88 5.58
N ILE A 51 15.57 -3.72 4.57
CA ILE A 51 14.87 -3.61 3.30
C ILE A 51 13.42 -3.98 3.56
N SER A 52 12.56 -2.96 3.71
CA SER A 52 11.13 -3.09 3.52
C SER A 52 10.63 -1.89 2.72
N ARG A 53 10.09 -2.16 1.52
CA ARG A 53 9.58 -1.13 0.61
C ARG A 53 8.16 -1.46 0.19
N TYR A 54 7.18 -1.04 0.98
CA TYR A 54 5.82 -0.88 0.45
C TYR A 54 5.51 0.60 0.27
N ARG A 55 4.65 0.88 -0.69
CA ARG A 55 4.10 2.20 -0.95
C ARG A 55 2.67 2.26 -0.49
N VAL A 56 2.29 3.42 0.01
CA VAL A 56 0.89 3.78 0.19
C VAL A 56 0.57 4.81 -0.88
N HIS A 57 -0.36 4.47 -1.78
CA HIS A 57 -0.87 5.38 -2.80
C HIS A 57 -2.20 5.96 -2.33
N PHE A 58 -2.36 7.27 -2.45
CA PHE A 58 -3.59 7.95 -2.11
C PHE A 58 -4.32 8.39 -3.38
N TYR A 59 -5.63 8.14 -3.40
CA TYR A 59 -6.49 8.38 -4.55
C TYR A 59 -7.66 9.26 -4.15
N ARG A 60 -7.99 10.22 -5.02
CA ARG A 60 -9.28 10.91 -5.01
C ARG A 60 -10.17 10.36 -6.11
N ASN A 61 -11.48 10.49 -5.94
CA ASN A 61 -12.47 10.20 -6.97
C ASN A 61 -12.40 8.75 -7.50
N LEU A 62 -12.10 7.78 -6.64
CA LEU A 62 -12.21 6.37 -7.00
C LEU A 62 -13.68 6.02 -7.20
N ASN A 63 -14.07 5.70 -8.43
CA ASN A 63 -15.40 5.21 -8.70
C ASN A 63 -15.49 3.70 -8.43
N TYR A 64 -16.47 3.29 -7.63
CA TYR A 64 -16.79 1.89 -7.40
C TYR A 64 -18.30 1.70 -7.28
N ASN A 65 -18.86 0.85 -8.15
CA ASN A 65 -20.30 0.60 -8.27
C ASN A 65 -21.15 1.89 -8.40
N GLY A 66 -20.62 2.90 -9.11
CA GLY A 66 -21.33 4.16 -9.36
C GLY A 66 -21.19 5.21 -8.25
N SER A 67 -20.53 4.89 -7.14
CA SER A 67 -20.23 5.84 -6.06
C SER A 67 -18.77 6.26 -6.09
N ASN A 68 -18.48 7.48 -5.64
CA ASN A 68 -17.12 8.01 -5.52
C ASN A 68 -16.58 7.82 -4.10
N TYR A 69 -15.29 7.57 -4.01
CA TYR A 69 -14.57 7.34 -2.77
C TYR A 69 -13.18 7.96 -2.81
N SER A 70 -12.62 8.22 -1.63
CA SER A 70 -11.17 8.33 -1.46
C SER A 70 -10.56 6.93 -1.34
N GLY A 71 -9.28 6.77 -1.67
CA GLY A 71 -8.58 5.49 -1.60
C GLY A 71 -7.23 5.55 -0.92
N ALA A 72 -6.93 4.57 -0.07
CA ALA A 72 -5.58 4.32 0.42
C ALA A 72 -5.16 2.90 0.01
N GLN A 73 -4.15 2.79 -0.85
CA GLN A 73 -3.66 1.50 -1.33
C GLN A 73 -2.27 1.21 -0.78
N PHE A 74 -2.16 0.16 0.02
CA PHE A 74 -0.90 -0.42 0.44
C PHE A 74 -0.43 -1.36 -0.67
N LYS A 75 0.80 -1.22 -1.14
CA LYS A 75 1.33 -2.01 -2.26
C LYS A 75 2.82 -2.26 -2.11
N TYR A 76 3.27 -3.50 -2.24
CA TYR A 76 4.71 -3.77 -2.26
C TYR A 76 5.38 -3.15 -3.50
N TRP A 77 6.51 -2.47 -3.30
CA TRP A 77 7.38 -2.03 -4.38
C TRP A 77 8.34 -3.16 -4.74
N LEU A 78 7.95 -3.99 -5.70
CA LEU A 78 8.66 -5.23 -5.99
C LEU A 78 9.98 -4.96 -6.73
N ASN A 79 11.09 -5.08 -6.02
CA ASN A 79 12.39 -5.45 -6.60
C ASN A 79 12.58 -6.97 -6.40
N LEU A 80 13.07 -7.70 -7.41
CA LEU A 80 13.10 -9.15 -7.40
C LEU A 80 13.91 -9.77 -6.27
N GLU A 81 15.04 -9.15 -5.91
CA GLU A 81 15.89 -9.62 -4.81
C GLU A 81 15.21 -9.45 -3.43
N CYS A 82 14.25 -8.54 -3.32
CA CYS A 82 13.61 -8.19 -2.05
C CYS A 82 12.34 -9.00 -1.76
N MET A 83 11.64 -9.50 -2.79
CA MET A 83 10.32 -10.13 -2.62
C MET A 83 10.30 -11.34 -1.68
N LYS A 84 11.31 -12.22 -1.72
CA LYS A 84 11.31 -13.44 -0.89
C LYS A 84 11.39 -13.12 0.59
N ARG A 85 12.31 -12.24 0.97
CA ARG A 85 12.54 -11.82 2.36
C ARG A 85 11.43 -10.89 2.85
N GLU A 86 11.00 -9.94 2.03
CA GLU A 86 10.00 -8.94 2.43
C GLU A 86 8.59 -9.53 2.58
N ILE A 87 8.13 -10.34 1.63
CA ILE A 87 6.72 -10.81 1.63
C ILE A 87 6.53 -12.03 2.53
N PHE A 88 7.48 -12.96 2.55
CA PHE A 88 7.28 -14.26 3.21
C PHE A 88 7.92 -14.38 4.59
N GLU A 89 9.03 -13.68 4.85
CA GLU A 89 9.76 -13.85 6.11
C GLU A 89 9.40 -12.77 7.15
N ILE A 90 9.09 -11.55 6.71
CA ILE A 90 8.85 -10.40 7.61
C ILE A 90 7.41 -9.87 7.53
N ASP A 91 6.76 -9.95 6.36
CA ASP A 91 5.45 -9.34 6.01
C ASP A 91 5.15 -7.94 6.64
N PRO A 92 5.98 -6.92 6.32
CA PRO A 92 5.82 -5.55 6.80
C PRO A 92 4.47 -4.92 6.47
N MET A 93 4.00 -5.13 5.23
CA MET A 93 2.76 -4.54 4.74
C MET A 93 1.57 -5.19 5.44
N GLY A 94 1.60 -6.50 5.67
CA GLY A 94 0.55 -7.19 6.42
C GLY A 94 0.39 -6.64 7.82
N LYS A 95 1.50 -6.38 8.53
CA LYS A 95 1.46 -5.69 9.83
C LYS A 95 0.82 -4.30 9.73
N ALA A 96 1.26 -3.49 8.78
CA ALA A 96 0.74 -2.14 8.59
C ALA A 96 -0.75 -2.11 8.22
N VAL A 97 -1.18 -3.02 7.34
CA VAL A 97 -2.58 -3.23 6.95
C VAL A 97 -3.41 -3.63 8.17
N SER A 98 -2.92 -4.53 9.02
CA SER A 98 -3.60 -4.96 10.24
C SER A 98 -3.79 -3.78 11.21
N GLU A 99 -2.74 -3.00 11.48
CA GLU A 99 -2.83 -1.83 12.35
C GLU A 99 -3.70 -0.72 11.75
N PHE A 100 -3.62 -0.50 10.43
CA PHE A 100 -4.47 0.45 9.73
C PHE A 100 -5.95 0.10 9.90
N LYS A 101 -6.31 -1.19 9.75
CA LYS A 101 -7.68 -1.67 9.97
C LYS A 101 -8.13 -1.47 11.40
N GLN A 102 -7.26 -1.63 12.39
CA GLN A 102 -7.61 -1.38 13.79
C GLN A 102 -7.91 0.11 14.02
N VAL A 103 -7.02 0.99 13.56
CA VAL A 103 -7.11 2.45 13.80
C VAL A 103 -8.24 3.09 13.01
N PHE A 104 -8.46 2.67 11.76
CA PHE A 104 -9.41 3.29 10.83
C PHE A 104 -10.66 2.43 10.57
N SER A 105 -10.94 1.45 11.42
CA SER A 105 -12.10 0.54 11.27
C SER A 105 -13.42 1.27 11.05
N ASP A 106 -13.64 2.38 11.76
CA ASP A 106 -14.89 3.16 11.69
C ASP A 106 -15.08 3.94 10.39
N VAL A 107 -14.01 4.13 9.60
CA VAL A 107 -14.05 4.90 8.34
C VAL A 107 -13.83 4.04 7.10
N ILE A 108 -13.32 2.82 7.25
CA ILE A 108 -13.15 1.91 6.10
C ILE A 108 -14.53 1.50 5.58
N VAL A 109 -14.84 1.84 4.33
CA VAL A 109 -16.10 1.49 3.68
C VAL A 109 -15.98 0.16 2.94
N ILE A 110 -14.89 -0.03 2.20
CA ILE A 110 -14.65 -1.23 1.39
C ILE A 110 -13.17 -1.60 1.47
N GLU A 111 -12.89 -2.91 1.61
CA GLU A 111 -11.55 -3.47 1.51
C GLU A 111 -11.47 -4.35 0.27
N ARG A 112 -10.48 -4.10 -0.58
CA ARG A 112 -10.19 -4.94 -1.76
C ARG A 112 -8.75 -5.43 -1.72
N ASN A 113 -8.63 -6.75 -1.67
CA ASN A 113 -7.36 -7.42 -1.88
C ASN A 113 -7.00 -7.35 -3.37
N LEU A 114 -5.87 -6.71 -3.68
CA LEU A 114 -5.36 -6.57 -5.03
C LEU A 114 -4.30 -7.64 -5.27
N THR A 115 -4.70 -8.70 -5.97
CA THR A 115 -3.78 -9.67 -6.53
C THR A 115 -3.39 -9.23 -7.94
N ARG A 116 -2.12 -9.34 -8.30
CA ARG A 116 -1.74 -9.34 -9.72
C ARG A 116 -2.19 -10.70 -10.26
N ASP A 117 -2.82 -10.72 -11.43
CA ASP A 117 -3.31 -11.95 -12.08
C ASP A 117 -2.18 -12.92 -12.49
N SER A 118 -0.92 -12.54 -12.31
CA SER A 118 0.25 -13.37 -12.59
C SER A 118 0.66 -14.19 -11.36
N SER A 119 0.92 -15.47 -11.58
CA SER A 119 1.54 -16.36 -10.60
C SER A 119 2.93 -15.86 -10.21
N ILE A 120 3.42 -16.24 -9.02
CA ILE A 120 4.76 -15.86 -8.58
C ILE A 120 5.84 -16.40 -9.52
N ASP A 121 5.63 -17.57 -10.10
CA ASP A 121 6.56 -18.17 -11.06
C ASP A 121 6.64 -17.35 -12.35
N GLU A 122 5.53 -16.80 -12.84
CA GLU A 122 5.53 -15.88 -13.99
C GLU A 122 6.27 -14.57 -13.68
N VAL A 123 6.06 -14.00 -12.48
CA VAL A 123 6.78 -12.78 -12.04
C VAL A 123 8.28 -13.05 -11.93
N LEU A 124 8.67 -14.20 -11.35
CA LEU A 124 10.07 -14.61 -11.22
C LEU A 124 10.72 -14.93 -12.58
N ASN A 125 9.97 -15.45 -13.55
CA ASN A 125 10.48 -15.77 -14.88
C ASN A 125 10.64 -14.53 -15.79
N LEU A 126 9.80 -13.51 -15.63
CA LEU A 126 9.91 -12.26 -16.40
C LEU A 126 11.18 -11.47 -16.09
N VAL A 127 11.73 -11.62 -14.88
CA VAL A 127 12.89 -10.84 -14.42
C VAL A 127 14.20 -11.64 -14.44
N LYS A 128 14.14 -12.92 -14.79
CA LYS A 128 15.34 -13.70 -15.17
C LYS A 128 15.81 -13.42 -16.61
N ARG A 129 15.15 -12.51 -17.33
CA ARG A 129 15.54 -12.01 -18.66
C ARG A 129 16.09 -10.60 -18.54
#